data_AF-A0A6A4LJR3-F1
#
_entry.id   AF-A0A6A4LJR3-F1
#
_cell.length_a   1.000
_cell.length_b   1.000
_cell.length_c   1.000
_cell.angle_alpha   90.00
_cell.angle_beta   90.00
_cell.angle_gamma   90.00
#
_symmetry.space_group_name_H-M   'P 1'
#
loop_
_entity.id
_entity.type
_entity.pdbx_description
1 polymer ?
#
loop_
_entity_poly.entity_id
_entity_poly.type
_entity_poly.pdbx_seq_one_letter_code
_entity_poly.pdbx_strand_id
1 'polypeptide(L)'
;MSILWEKSGTWRWIVRQTKESKPFFLAFATICGVVPGVIGYGVMQITNSRNQQLESHLRHNAPPDSLMMGKVNKDRLAEYLGELQRKEDTNDRYVAALRGETLTRKPYVRIQPVPKESNSESNKQQQK
;
A
#
# COMPACT_ATOMS: atom_id res chain seq x y z
N MET A 1 -39.42 9.79 -2.66
CA MET A 1 -38.47 9.79 -1.53
C MET A 1 -38.16 11.23 -1.09
N SER A 2 -39.15 12.00 -0.61
CA SER A 2 -38.96 13.43 -0.27
C SER A 2 -40.03 14.03 0.68
N ILE A 3 -41.00 13.24 1.14
CA ILE A 3 -42.16 13.75 1.91
C ILE A 3 -41.76 14.37 3.26
N LEU A 4 -40.73 13.85 3.91
CA LEU A 4 -40.25 14.37 5.21
C LEU A 4 -39.57 15.74 5.07
N TRP A 5 -38.98 16.03 3.91
CA TRP A 5 -38.26 17.28 3.63
C TRP A 5 -39.18 18.40 3.15
N GLU A 6 -40.23 18.05 2.39
CA GLU A 6 -41.22 19.04 1.94
C GLU A 6 -42.16 19.52 3.04
N LYS A 7 -42.43 18.68 4.05
CA LYS A 7 -43.30 18.99 5.20
C LYS A 7 -42.58 19.59 6.41
N SER A 8 -41.26 19.45 6.53
CA SER A 8 -40.55 20.01 7.69
C SER A 8 -40.44 21.54 7.57
N GLY A 9 -41.22 22.25 8.37
CA GLY A 9 -41.19 23.72 8.42
C GLY A 9 -39.80 24.26 8.77
N THR A 10 -39.03 23.53 9.58
CA THR A 10 -37.64 23.80 9.90
C THR A 10 -36.73 23.75 8.67
N TRP A 11 -36.91 22.78 7.77
CA TRP A 11 -36.10 22.71 6.55
C TRP A 11 -36.37 23.91 5.63
N ARG A 12 -37.65 24.25 5.41
CA ARG A 12 -38.02 25.45 4.62
C ARG A 12 -37.50 26.73 5.25
N TRP A 13 -37.51 26.83 6.58
CA TRP A 13 -36.97 27.97 7.31
C TRP A 13 -35.46 28.10 7.14
N ILE A 14 -34.70 27.00 7.25
CA ILE A 14 -33.24 26.98 7.03
C ILE A 14 -32.91 27.39 5.59
N VAL A 15 -33.61 26.85 4.60
CA VAL A 15 -33.41 27.19 3.18
C VAL A 15 -33.74 28.66 2.90
N ARG A 16 -34.81 29.17 3.50
CA ARG A 16 -35.19 30.58 3.35
C ARG A 16 -34.15 31.50 3.98
N GLN A 17 -33.67 31.18 5.19
CA GLN A 17 -32.64 31.96 5.87
C GLN A 17 -31.29 31.95 5.16
N THR A 18 -30.88 30.80 4.60
CA THR A 18 -29.65 30.71 3.78
C THR A 18 -29.77 31.47 2.46
N LYS A 19 -30.96 31.57 1.87
CA LYS A 19 -31.19 32.38 0.66
C LYS A 19 -31.24 33.88 0.96
N GLU A 20 -31.86 34.28 2.06
CA GLU A 20 -32.05 35.70 2.40
C GLU A 20 -30.83 36.34 3.06
N SER A 21 -29.96 35.56 3.71
CA SER A 21 -28.80 36.11 4.43
C SER A 21 -27.46 35.45 4.04
N LYS A 22 -26.59 36.26 3.43
CA LYS A 22 -25.21 35.90 3.07
C LYS A 22 -24.34 35.45 4.26
N PRO A 23 -24.35 36.12 5.43
CA PRO A 23 -23.51 35.69 6.55
C PRO A 23 -23.95 34.35 7.14
N PHE A 24 -25.26 34.07 7.19
CA PHE A 24 -25.78 32.77 7.66
C PHE A 24 -25.39 31.63 6.71
N PHE A 25 -25.46 31.85 5.40
CA PHE A 25 -25.02 30.87 4.42
C PHE A 25 -23.54 30.50 4.59
N LEU A 26 -22.67 31.49 4.77
CA LEU A 26 -21.24 31.25 4.98
C LEU A 26 -20.97 30.48 6.28
N ALA A 27 -21.61 30.88 7.38
CA ALA A 27 -21.47 30.18 8.67
C ALA A 27 -22.01 28.74 8.60
N PHE A 28 -23.14 28.53 7.93
CA PHE A 28 -23.72 27.21 7.75
C PHE A 28 -22.82 26.31 6.89
N ALA A 29 -22.28 26.85 5.79
CA ALA A 29 -21.37 26.13 4.90
C ALA A 29 -20.05 25.74 5.60
N THR A 30 -19.47 26.65 6.41
CA THR A 30 -18.24 26.34 7.15
C THR A 30 -18.48 25.26 8.21
N ILE A 31 -19.59 25.31 8.94
CA ILE A 31 -19.96 24.27 9.91
C ILE A 31 -20.13 22.91 9.21
N CYS A 32 -20.84 22.87 8.08
CA CYS A 32 -21.02 21.66 7.29
C CYS A 32 -19.71 21.08 6.73
N GLY A 33 -18.66 21.89 6.55
CA GLY A 33 -17.34 21.40 6.16
C GLY A 33 -16.52 20.90 7.36
N VAL A 34 -16.50 21.69 8.45
CA VAL A 34 -15.66 21.43 9.62
C VAL A 34 -16.14 20.21 10.40
N VAL A 35 -17.45 20.09 10.63
CA VAL A 35 -18.01 19.00 11.45
C VAL A 35 -17.72 17.61 10.86
N PRO A 36 -18.00 17.34 9.57
CA PRO A 36 -17.61 16.08 8.96
C PRO A 36 -16.10 15.86 8.92
N GLY A 37 -15.29 16.92 8.78
CA GLY A 37 -13.83 16.83 8.82
C GLY A 37 -13.30 16.34 10.17
N VAL A 38 -13.83 16.89 11.28
CA VAL A 38 -13.45 16.47 12.64
C VAL A 38 -13.93 15.05 12.92
N ILE A 39 -15.16 14.70 12.54
CA ILE A 39 -15.69 13.34 12.71
C ILE A 39 -14.87 12.36 11.88
N GLY A 40 -14.58 12.68 10.62
CA GLY A 40 -13.74 11.86 9.74
C GLY A 40 -12.33 11.65 10.32
N TYR A 41 -11.72 12.71 10.85
CA TYR A 41 -10.44 12.63 11.55
C TYR A 41 -10.51 11.74 12.81
N GLY A 42 -11.56 11.88 13.62
CA GLY A 42 -11.78 11.04 14.79
C GLY A 42 -11.98 9.55 14.43
N VAL A 43 -12.80 9.26 13.41
CA VAL A 43 -13.00 7.90 12.90
C VAL A 43 -11.69 7.34 12.34
N MET A 44 -10.92 8.16 11.62
CA MET A 44 -9.61 7.77 11.09
C MET A 44 -8.64 7.51 12.24
N GLN A 45 -8.62 8.30 13.32
CA GLN A 45 -7.78 8.03 14.49
C GLN A 45 -8.17 6.73 15.21
N ILE A 46 -9.47 6.46 15.33
CA ILE A 46 -9.97 5.22 15.97
C ILE A 46 -9.71 3.99 15.10
N THR A 47 -9.82 4.13 13.78
CA THR A 47 -9.72 3.01 12.82
C THR A 47 -8.32 2.82 12.27
N ASN A 48 -7.44 3.83 12.37
CA ASN A 48 -6.03 3.73 12.01
C ASN A 48 -5.31 2.93 13.10
N SER A 49 -5.45 1.61 13.00
CA SER A 49 -4.70 0.60 13.72
C SER A 49 -3.22 0.57 13.28
N ARG A 50 -2.56 1.72 13.23
CA ARG A 50 -1.11 1.83 13.46
C ARG A 50 -0.82 1.53 14.93
N ASN A 51 -1.23 0.35 15.36
CA ASN A 51 -0.96 -0.13 16.68
C ASN A 51 0.49 -0.64 16.66
N GLN A 52 1.44 0.25 16.92
CA GLN A 52 2.85 -0.08 17.05
C GLN A 52 3.06 -1.22 18.07
N GLN A 53 2.16 -1.39 19.05
CA GLN A 53 2.19 -2.55 19.95
C GLN A 53 1.77 -3.85 19.27
N LEU A 54 0.82 -3.83 18.33
CA LEU A 54 0.44 -5.02 17.58
C LEU A 54 1.56 -5.41 16.59
N GLU A 55 2.17 -4.42 15.92
CA GLU A 55 3.35 -4.67 15.08
C GLU A 55 4.54 -5.19 15.90
N SER A 56 4.80 -4.64 17.09
CA SER A 56 5.90 -5.12 17.94
C SER A 56 5.60 -6.51 18.50
N HIS A 57 4.35 -6.81 18.85
CA HIS A 57 3.93 -8.12 19.33
C HIS A 57 3.97 -9.19 18.22
N LEU A 58 3.57 -8.82 17.00
CA LEU A 58 3.71 -9.69 15.83
C LEU A 58 5.18 -9.92 15.47
N ARG A 59 6.04 -8.90 15.57
CA ARG A 59 7.49 -9.03 15.38
C ARG A 59 8.17 -9.85 16.48
N HIS A 60 7.64 -9.81 17.70
CA HIS A 60 8.15 -10.62 18.82
C HIS A 60 7.90 -12.12 18.59
N ASN A 61 6.74 -12.47 18.04
CA ASN A 61 6.37 -13.87 17.74
C ASN A 61 6.77 -14.32 16.32
N ALA A 62 7.44 -13.45 15.57
CA ALA A 62 7.83 -13.74 14.20
C ALA A 62 9.04 -14.70 14.19
N PRO A 63 8.99 -15.80 13.41
CA PRO A 63 10.13 -16.70 13.29
C PRO A 63 11.35 -15.95 12.72
N PRO A 64 12.58 -16.32 13.11
CA PRO A 64 13.80 -15.60 12.71
C PRO A 64 13.94 -15.47 11.19
N ASP A 65 13.46 -16.46 10.44
CA ASP A 65 13.44 -16.43 8.97
C ASP A 65 12.58 -15.30 8.41
N SER A 66 11.42 -15.03 9.02
CA SER A 66 10.53 -13.94 8.58
C SER A 66 11.11 -12.55 8.85
N LEU A 67 11.84 -12.39 9.97
CA LEU A 67 12.55 -11.15 10.29
C LEU A 67 13.70 -10.89 9.30
N MET A 68 14.44 -11.95 8.94
CA MET A 68 15.50 -11.88 7.96
C MET A 68 14.97 -11.57 6.55
N MET A 69 13.85 -12.19 6.15
CA MET A 69 13.20 -11.89 4.87
C MET A 69 12.69 -10.44 4.81
N GLY A 70 12.11 -9.93 5.89
CA GLY A 70 11.68 -8.53 5.97
C GLY A 70 12.84 -7.54 5.80
N LYS A 71 13.99 -7.83 6.43
CA LYS A 71 15.21 -7.02 6.29
C LYS A 71 15.75 -7.07 4.86
N VAL A 72 15.88 -8.26 4.28
CA VAL A 72 16.35 -8.43 2.89
C VAL A 72 15.44 -7.70 1.91
N ASN A 73 14.12 -7.82 2.05
CA ASN A 73 13.17 -7.13 1.18
C ASN A 73 13.28 -5.61 1.29
N LYS A 74 13.49 -5.08 2.50
CA LYS A 74 13.70 -3.65 2.72
C LYS A 74 14.99 -3.16 2.04
N ASP A 75 16.08 -3.90 2.19
CA ASP A 75 17.37 -3.55 1.57
C ASP A 75 17.27 -3.61 0.03
N ARG A 76 16.59 -4.63 -0.53
CA ARG A 76 16.29 -4.74 -1.96
C ARG A 76 15.45 -3.58 -2.50
N LEU A 77 14.43 -3.17 -1.73
CA LEU A 77 13.59 -2.05 -2.13
C LEU A 77 14.38 -0.74 -2.15
N ALA A 78 15.26 -0.52 -1.17
CA ALA A 78 16.12 0.65 -1.14
C ALA A 78 17.09 0.68 -2.34
N GLU A 79 17.66 -0.47 -2.72
CA GLU A 79 18.49 -0.63 -3.91
C GLU A 79 17.69 -0.29 -5.19
N TYR A 80 16.50 -0.87 -5.36
CA TYR A 80 15.63 -0.61 -6.50
C TYR A 80 15.24 0.87 -6.62
N LEU A 81 14.89 1.51 -5.51
CA LEU A 81 14.57 2.94 -5.49
C LEU A 81 15.80 3.81 -5.82
N GLY A 82 16.99 3.41 -5.38
CA GLY A 82 18.25 4.07 -5.73
C GLY A 82 18.58 3.97 -7.22
N GLU A 83 18.33 2.81 -7.82
CA GLU A 83 18.50 2.59 -9.28
C GLU A 83 17.50 3.40 -10.11
N LEU A 84 16.23 3.45 -9.68
CA LEU A 84 15.22 4.30 -10.30
C LEU A 84 15.59 5.78 -10.23
N GLN A 85 16.12 6.23 -9.08
CA GLN A 85 16.58 7.61 -8.91
C GLN A 85 17.77 7.93 -9.83
N ARG A 86 18.67 6.96 -10.06
CA ARG A 86 19.81 7.08 -10.97
C ARG A 86 19.45 6.90 -12.45
N LYS A 87 18.19 6.54 -12.76
CA LYS A 87 17.69 6.24 -14.11
C LYS A 87 18.54 5.19 -14.84
N GLU A 88 19.02 4.20 -14.09
CA GLU A 88 19.79 3.10 -14.66
C GLU A 88 18.84 2.14 -15.41
N ASP A 89 19.29 1.56 -16.53
CA ASP A 89 18.51 0.58 -17.28
C ASP A 89 18.43 -0.74 -16.49
N THR A 90 17.22 -1.15 -16.12
CA THR A 90 16.92 -2.33 -15.30
C THR A 90 16.31 -3.47 -16.12
N ASN A 91 16.33 -3.36 -17.45
CA ASN A 91 15.77 -4.36 -18.38
C ASN A 91 16.41 -5.74 -18.20
N ASP A 92 17.67 -5.79 -17.79
CA ASP A 92 18.41 -7.02 -17.52
C ASP A 92 17.79 -7.88 -16.41
N ARG A 93 17.19 -7.26 -15.38
CA ARG A 93 16.41 -7.96 -14.34
C ARG A 93 15.10 -8.54 -14.86
N TYR A 94 14.44 -7.84 -15.78
CA TYR A 94 13.22 -8.36 -16.41
C TYR A 94 13.53 -9.57 -17.29
N VAL A 95 14.62 -9.51 -18.05
CA VAL A 95 15.10 -10.65 -18.85
C VAL A 95 15.47 -11.83 -17.97
N ALA A 96 16.15 -11.60 -16.83
CA ALA A 96 16.47 -12.63 -15.85
C ALA A 96 15.19 -13.26 -15.24
N ALA A 97 14.22 -12.44 -14.85
CA ALA A 97 12.93 -12.93 -14.32
C ALA A 97 12.17 -13.78 -15.34
N LEU A 98 12.17 -13.38 -16.62
CA LEU A 98 11.59 -14.16 -17.72
C LEU A 98 12.32 -15.49 -17.96
N ARG A 99 13.63 -15.55 -17.68
CA ARG A 99 14.45 -16.77 -17.75
C ARG A 99 14.30 -17.68 -16.52
N GLY A 100 13.49 -17.28 -15.54
CA GLY A 100 13.37 -18.00 -14.26
C GLY A 100 14.58 -17.83 -13.33
N GLU A 101 15.48 -16.89 -13.64
CA GLU A 101 16.58 -16.50 -12.76
C GLU A 101 15.98 -15.67 -11.60
N THR A 102 15.65 -16.35 -10.49
CA THR A 102 14.99 -15.70 -9.35
C THR A 102 15.94 -14.78 -8.58
N LEU A 103 15.41 -13.63 -8.13
CA LEU A 103 16.10 -12.58 -7.37
C LEU A 103 16.52 -12.99 -5.94
N THR A 104 16.43 -14.26 -5.59
CA THR A 104 16.79 -14.74 -4.26
C THR A 104 18.29 -15.04 -4.16
N ARG A 105 18.94 -14.13 -3.43
CA ARG A 105 20.05 -14.37 -2.48
C ARG A 105 21.47 -13.97 -2.91
N LYS A 106 21.71 -12.65 -2.99
CA LYS A 106 22.87 -11.90 -2.46
C LYS A 106 22.60 -10.39 -2.67
N PRO A 107 22.74 -9.53 -1.64
CA PRO A 107 22.66 -8.09 -1.82
C PRO A 107 23.78 -7.61 -2.76
N TYR A 108 23.53 -6.59 -3.58
CA TYR A 108 24.48 -6.01 -4.56
C TYR A 108 24.84 -6.88 -5.78
N VAL A 109 24.16 -8.00 -6.01
CA VAL A 109 24.34 -8.82 -7.21
C VAL A 109 23.13 -8.68 -8.12
N ARG A 110 23.34 -8.11 -9.31
CA ARG A 110 22.29 -7.72 -10.25
C ARG A 110 21.58 -8.92 -10.91
N ILE A 111 22.34 -9.97 -11.25
CA ILE A 111 21.86 -11.23 -11.84
C ILE A 111 22.64 -12.37 -11.20
N GLN A 112 21.95 -13.42 -10.74
CA GLN A 112 22.61 -14.64 -10.27
C GLN A 112 22.40 -15.77 -11.28
N PRO A 113 23.48 -16.50 -11.63
CA PRO A 113 23.35 -17.64 -12.52
C PRO A 113 22.54 -18.75 -11.84
N VAL A 114 21.63 -19.38 -12.60
CA VAL A 114 20.94 -20.60 -12.17
C VAL A 114 22.00 -21.69 -11.95
N PRO A 115 21.93 -22.47 -10.84
CA PRO A 115 22.69 -23.70 -10.75
C PRO A 115 22.36 -24.57 -11.97
N LYS A 116 23.36 -24.86 -12.82
CA LYS A 116 23.18 -25.79 -13.93
C LYS A 116 22.79 -27.14 -13.34
N GLU A 117 21.56 -27.60 -13.58
CA GLU A 117 21.24 -29.00 -13.39
C GLU A 117 22.21 -29.80 -14.26
N SER A 118 23.00 -30.66 -13.62
CA SER A 118 23.84 -31.63 -14.30
C SER A 118 22.92 -32.62 -15.02
N ASN A 119 22.66 -32.35 -16.30
CA ASN A 119 22.03 -33.28 -17.22
C ASN A 119 23.00 -34.45 -17.51
N SER A 120 23.23 -35.29 -16.51
CA SER A 120 24.09 -36.46 -16.59
C SER A 120 23.36 -37.72 -16.13
N GLU A 121 22.09 -37.90 -16.51
CA GLU A 121 21.37 -39.18 -16.30
C GLU A 121 20.43 -39.64 -17.43
N SER A 122 20.47 -39.07 -18.63
CA SER A 122 19.56 -39.47 -19.73
C SER A 122 20.22 -40.06 -21.00
N ASN A 123 21.46 -40.55 -20.92
CA ASN A 123 22.11 -41.22 -22.06
C ASN A 123 22.71 -42.60 -21.73
N LYS A 124 21.93 -43.49 -21.12
CA LYS A 124 22.29 -44.91 -20.93
C LYS A 124 21.19 -45.92 -21.29
N GLN A 125 20.15 -45.54 -22.02
CA GLN A 125 19.09 -46.47 -22.43
C GLN A 125 18.81 -46.52 -23.95
N GLN A 126 19.74 -46.06 -24.79
CA GLN A 126 19.70 -46.30 -26.24
C GLN A 126 20.99 -46.99 -26.71
N GLN A 127 21.26 -48.16 -26.15
CA GLN A 127 22.10 -49.19 -26.77
C GLN A 127 21.79 -50.51 -26.06
N LYS A 128 20.73 -51.18 -26.53
CA LYS A 128 20.54 -52.61 -26.35
C LYS A 128 20.00 -53.17 -27.65
#